data_AF-A0A0R2TTN3-F1
#
_entry.id   AF-A0A0R2TTN3-F1
#
_cell.length_a   1.000
_cell.length_b   1.000
_cell.length_c   1.000
_cell.angle_alpha   90.00
_cell.angle_beta   90.00
_cell.angle_gamma   90.00
#
_symmetry.space_group_name_H-M   'P 1'
#
loop_
_entity.id
_entity.type
_entity.pdbx_description
1 polymer ?
#
loop_
_entity_poly.entity_id
_entity_poly.type
_entity_poly.pdbx_seq_one_letter_code
_entity_poly.pdbx_strand_id
1 'polypeptide(L)'
;MFKRTLTTVFAGLILFTLGVGAINAQSVNLKITDVEVGAGTSAEVGMNIFVHYTGKLKDGTVFDSSVPRGNPFSFTLGQGQVIQGWEQGLLGMKVGGKRTLTIPPELGYGATGAGGVIPGNATLIFDIELIAIKVPVMLGAASVEDLKAAQDRGAIVIDIRREEEWKETGVISGAHTITAFTPTGQLHPDFQDKFFHLITDPDTLVMLYCRTGNRTEMLGDVLIQQVGLTHVSHLTSGIVGWMKSGATTVPYSAN
;
A
#
# COMPACT_ATOMS: atom_id res chain seq x y z
N MET A 1 -82.64 -7.99 -40.33
CA MET A 1 -83.37 -9.25 -40.02
C MET A 1 -82.37 -10.24 -39.45
N PHE A 2 -82.66 -10.77 -38.25
CA PHE A 2 -82.08 -11.98 -37.62
C PHE A 2 -80.62 -12.03 -37.08
N LYS A 3 -80.56 -11.92 -35.73
CA LYS A 3 -79.84 -12.73 -34.72
C LYS A 3 -78.46 -13.34 -35.05
N ARG A 4 -77.51 -13.16 -34.12
CA ARG A 4 -76.94 -14.29 -33.33
C ARG A 4 -76.12 -13.82 -32.12
N THR A 5 -76.57 -14.29 -30.96
CA THR A 5 -75.94 -14.26 -29.65
C THR A 5 -74.69 -15.15 -29.63
N LEU A 6 -73.61 -14.73 -28.96
CA LEU A 6 -72.58 -15.65 -28.49
C LEU A 6 -72.10 -15.26 -27.10
N THR A 7 -72.33 -16.19 -26.18
CA THR A 7 -71.97 -16.28 -24.78
C THR A 7 -70.45 -16.24 -24.60
N THR A 8 -69.93 -15.56 -23.58
CA THR A 8 -68.54 -15.75 -23.15
C THR A 8 -68.46 -15.84 -21.63
N VAL A 9 -67.86 -16.96 -21.20
CA VAL A 9 -67.68 -17.44 -19.84
C VAL A 9 -66.57 -16.62 -19.16
N PHE A 10 -66.82 -16.10 -17.96
CA PHE A 10 -65.80 -15.51 -17.09
C PHE A 10 -65.07 -16.64 -16.33
N ALA A 11 -63.78 -16.83 -16.61
CA ALA A 11 -62.89 -17.64 -15.78
C ALA A 11 -62.20 -16.74 -14.75
N GLY A 12 -62.43 -16.99 -13.47
CA GLY A 12 -61.80 -16.28 -12.36
C GLY A 12 -60.37 -16.74 -12.12
N LEU A 13 -59.45 -15.77 -11.99
CA LEU A 13 -58.06 -15.99 -11.59
C LEU A 13 -57.89 -15.55 -10.13
N ILE A 14 -57.65 -16.52 -9.24
CA ILE A 14 -57.35 -16.29 -7.83
C ILE A 14 -55.87 -15.88 -7.72
N LEU A 15 -55.62 -14.64 -7.30
CA LEU A 15 -54.29 -14.08 -7.11
C LEU A 15 -53.78 -14.44 -5.70
N PHE A 16 -52.83 -15.37 -5.60
CA PHE A 16 -52.11 -15.68 -4.36
C PHE A 16 -51.04 -14.60 -4.14
N THR A 17 -51.22 -13.73 -3.16
CA THR A 17 -50.20 -12.75 -2.74
C THR A 17 -49.20 -13.42 -1.81
N LEU A 18 -48.02 -13.74 -2.34
CA LEU A 18 -46.85 -14.09 -1.53
C LEU A 18 -46.36 -12.83 -0.80
N GLY A 19 -46.58 -12.79 0.52
CA GLY A 19 -45.99 -11.78 1.39
C GLY A 19 -44.48 -11.95 1.43
N VAL A 20 -43.76 -11.10 0.70
CA VAL A 20 -42.32 -10.95 0.85
C VAL A 20 -42.10 -10.20 2.16
N GLY A 21 -41.70 -10.92 3.21
CA GLY A 21 -41.19 -10.32 4.43
C GLY A 21 -39.95 -9.50 4.08
N ALA A 22 -40.04 -8.18 4.25
CA ALA A 22 -38.88 -7.31 4.18
C ALA A 22 -37.91 -7.69 5.30
N ILE A 23 -36.84 -8.41 4.95
CA ILE A 23 -35.64 -8.49 5.77
C ILE A 23 -35.09 -7.07 5.84
N ASN A 24 -35.33 -6.39 6.97
CA ASN A 24 -34.67 -5.14 7.31
C ASN A 24 -33.17 -5.43 7.47
N ALA A 25 -32.42 -5.26 6.38
CA ALA A 25 -30.97 -5.07 6.47
C ALA A 25 -30.74 -3.71 7.17
N GLN A 26 -30.66 -3.74 8.49
CA GLN A 26 -30.17 -2.61 9.26
C GLN A 26 -28.74 -2.36 8.80
N SER A 27 -28.45 -1.18 8.24
CA SER A 27 -27.11 -0.83 7.79
C SER A 27 -26.15 -0.91 8.98
N VAL A 28 -25.22 -1.86 8.91
CA VAL A 28 -24.15 -2.02 9.88
C VAL A 28 -23.22 -0.82 9.72
N ASN A 29 -23.48 0.24 10.48
CA ASN A 29 -22.72 1.47 10.36
C ASN A 29 -21.74 1.59 11.53
N LEU A 30 -20.45 1.50 11.20
CA LEU A 30 -19.38 2.00 12.04
C LEU A 30 -19.62 3.50 12.31
N LYS A 31 -19.62 3.90 13.58
CA LYS A 31 -19.64 5.33 13.93
C LYS A 31 -18.22 5.79 14.21
N ILE A 32 -17.82 6.85 13.51
CA ILE A 32 -16.53 7.51 13.65
C ILE A 32 -16.78 8.90 14.24
N THR A 33 -16.01 9.29 15.26
CA THR A 33 -16.10 10.62 15.85
C THR A 33 -14.69 11.14 16.12
N ASP A 34 -14.28 12.18 15.40
CA ASP A 34 -13.01 12.84 15.65
C ASP A 34 -13.14 13.73 16.89
N VAL A 35 -12.32 13.43 17.90
CA VAL A 35 -12.18 14.22 19.13
C VAL A 35 -11.17 15.34 18.92
N GLU A 36 -10.09 15.03 18.20
CA GLU A 36 -9.05 15.97 17.82
C GLU A 36 -8.57 15.60 16.42
N VAL A 37 -8.56 16.56 15.48
CA VAL A 37 -8.07 16.31 14.12
C VAL A 37 -6.56 16.59 14.10
N GLY A 38 -5.78 15.55 13.80
CA GLY A 38 -4.33 15.67 13.70
C GLY A 38 -3.88 16.55 12.53
N ALA A 39 -2.62 16.98 12.58
CA ALA A 39 -2.03 17.85 11.55
C ALA A 39 -1.01 17.12 10.66
N GLY A 40 -0.55 15.93 11.04
CA GLY A 40 0.48 15.19 10.29
C GLY A 40 -0.06 14.36 9.13
N THR A 41 0.77 13.42 8.67
CA THR A 41 0.46 12.50 7.56
C THR A 41 -0.86 11.78 7.78
N SER A 42 -1.64 11.61 6.71
CA SER A 42 -2.90 10.88 6.71
C SER A 42 -2.65 9.37 6.60
N ALA A 43 -3.38 8.57 7.37
CA ALA A 43 -3.32 7.13 7.31
C ALA A 43 -3.99 6.60 6.03
N GLU A 44 -3.22 5.85 5.24
CA GLU A 44 -3.64 5.25 3.98
C GLU A 44 -3.35 3.75 3.97
N VAL A 45 -4.01 3.02 3.07
CA VAL A 45 -3.81 1.58 2.89
C VAL A 45 -2.35 1.29 2.56
N GLY A 46 -1.79 0.26 3.18
CA GLY A 46 -0.39 -0.16 3.03
C GLY A 46 0.59 0.54 3.97
N MET A 47 0.18 1.60 4.65
CA MET A 47 1.02 2.26 5.65
C MET A 47 1.03 1.49 6.97
N ASN A 48 2.18 1.45 7.64
CA ASN A 48 2.27 0.94 8.99
C ASN A 48 1.96 2.07 9.98
N ILE A 49 0.89 1.91 10.75
CA ILE A 49 0.40 2.95 11.66
C ILE A 49 0.60 2.55 13.11
N PHE A 50 0.93 3.52 13.95
CA PHE A 50 1.22 3.35 15.38
C PHE A 50 0.18 4.10 16.19
N VAL A 51 -0.60 3.38 16.99
CA VAL A 51 -1.71 3.98 17.74
C VAL A 51 -1.63 3.66 19.23
N HIS A 52 -1.99 4.64 20.04
CA HIS A 52 -2.48 4.37 21.38
C HIS A 52 -3.99 4.16 21.34
N TYR A 53 -4.50 3.28 22.19
CA TYR A 53 -5.93 3.00 22.25
C TYR A 53 -6.38 2.57 23.64
N THR A 54 -7.67 2.75 23.90
CA THR A 54 -8.41 2.11 24.98
C THR A 54 -9.71 1.56 24.43
N GLY A 55 -9.90 0.24 24.55
CA GLY A 55 -11.11 -0.48 24.17
C GLY A 55 -12.00 -0.74 25.37
N LYS A 56 -13.28 -0.38 25.26
CA LYS A 56 -14.29 -0.52 26.30
C LYS A 56 -15.63 -1.00 25.76
N LEU A 57 -16.40 -1.67 26.62
CA LEU A 57 -17.80 -2.02 26.37
C LEU A 57 -18.71 -0.79 26.56
N LYS A 58 -19.97 -0.90 26.14
CA LYS A 58 -20.97 0.17 26.29
C LYS A 58 -21.23 0.59 27.74
N ASP A 59 -21.02 -0.29 28.69
CA ASP A 59 -21.14 -0.02 30.13
C ASP A 59 -19.90 0.69 30.71
N GLY A 60 -18.87 0.94 29.89
CA GLY A 60 -17.62 1.57 30.28
C GLY A 60 -16.53 0.60 30.74
N THR A 61 -16.82 -0.72 30.83
CA THR A 61 -15.83 -1.72 31.20
C THR A 61 -14.70 -1.75 30.17
N VAL A 62 -13.50 -1.38 30.59
CA VAL A 62 -12.29 -1.45 29.75
C VAL A 62 -11.84 -2.90 29.66
N PHE A 63 -11.71 -3.41 28.43
CA PHE A 63 -11.22 -4.77 28.18
C PHE A 63 -9.75 -4.78 27.73
N ASP A 64 -9.25 -3.68 27.15
CA ASP A 64 -7.84 -3.56 26.76
C ASP A 64 -7.43 -2.09 26.60
N SER A 65 -6.15 -1.77 26.83
CA SER A 65 -5.57 -0.45 26.61
C SER A 65 -4.06 -0.51 26.43
N SER A 66 -3.52 0.17 25.42
CA SER A 66 -2.08 0.30 25.22
C SER A 66 -1.44 1.43 26.02
N VAL A 67 -2.23 2.37 26.55
CA VAL A 67 -1.71 3.54 27.27
C VAL A 67 -0.94 3.17 28.54
N PRO A 68 -1.44 2.29 29.44
CA PRO A 68 -0.70 1.88 30.63
C PRO A 68 0.59 1.12 30.31
N ARG A 69 0.67 0.48 29.14
CA ARG A 69 1.85 -0.24 28.68
C ARG A 69 2.95 0.68 28.16
N GLY A 70 2.62 1.94 27.84
CA GLY A 70 3.56 2.94 27.31
C GLY A 70 4.07 2.67 25.89
N ASN A 71 3.62 1.58 25.24
CA ASN A 71 4.04 1.18 23.91
C ASN A 71 2.85 1.23 22.95
N PRO A 72 2.90 2.04 21.87
CA PRO A 72 1.88 2.05 20.82
C PRO A 72 1.74 0.68 20.17
N PHE A 73 0.52 0.34 19.76
CA PHE A 73 0.27 -0.83 18.94
C PHE A 73 0.47 -0.48 17.47
N SER A 74 1.16 -1.35 16.73
CA SER A 74 1.49 -1.13 15.32
C SER A 74 0.90 -2.20 14.42
N PHE A 75 0.36 -1.81 13.27
CA PHE A 75 -0.13 -2.72 12.24
C PHE A 75 -0.16 -2.03 10.87
N THR A 76 -0.21 -2.83 9.80
CA THR A 76 -0.35 -2.32 8.43
C THR A 76 -1.82 -2.17 8.06
N LEU A 77 -2.23 -0.94 7.75
CA LEU A 77 -3.61 -0.62 7.42
C LEU A 77 -4.03 -1.25 6.07
N GLY A 78 -5.20 -1.88 6.04
CA GLY A 78 -5.77 -2.54 4.87
C GLY A 78 -5.29 -3.98 4.63
N GLN A 79 -4.54 -4.59 5.56
CA GLN A 79 -4.05 -5.96 5.44
C GLN A 79 -4.90 -6.99 6.22
N GLY A 80 -5.98 -6.57 6.88
CA GLY A 80 -6.85 -7.47 7.64
C GLY A 80 -6.17 -8.02 8.90
N GLN A 81 -5.22 -7.26 9.46
CA GLN A 81 -4.49 -7.65 10.67
C GLN A 81 -5.28 -7.36 11.95
N VAL A 82 -6.29 -6.47 11.84
CA VAL A 82 -7.17 -6.07 12.94
C VAL A 82 -8.64 -6.24 12.54
N ILE A 83 -9.55 -6.04 13.50
CA ILE A 83 -10.99 -6.10 13.24
C ILE A 83 -11.41 -5.09 12.16
N GLN A 84 -12.45 -5.42 11.39
CA GLN A 84 -12.88 -4.60 10.25
C GLN A 84 -13.26 -3.17 10.64
N GLY A 85 -13.78 -2.96 11.86
CA GLY A 85 -14.07 -1.62 12.36
C GLY A 85 -12.84 -0.74 12.52
N TRP A 86 -11.66 -1.31 12.79
CA TRP A 86 -10.39 -0.58 12.80
C TRP A 86 -9.88 -0.32 11.38
N GLU A 87 -9.92 -1.34 10.51
CA GLU A 87 -9.52 -1.22 9.10
C GLU A 87 -10.27 -0.08 8.40
N GLN A 88 -11.58 0.05 8.65
CA GLN A 88 -12.41 1.12 8.09
C GLN A 88 -12.29 2.42 8.90
N GLY A 89 -12.23 2.31 10.23
CA GLY A 89 -12.31 3.44 11.14
C GLY A 89 -11.06 4.29 11.24
N LEU A 90 -9.91 3.80 10.78
CA LEU A 90 -8.63 4.52 10.88
C LEU A 90 -8.16 5.10 9.54
N LEU A 91 -8.81 4.76 8.43
CA LEU A 91 -8.55 5.39 7.14
C LEU A 91 -8.78 6.90 7.20
N GLY A 92 -7.82 7.66 6.65
CA GLY A 92 -7.87 9.12 6.61
C GLY A 92 -7.57 9.82 7.94
N MET A 93 -7.33 9.09 9.03
CA MET A 93 -6.95 9.68 10.31
C MET A 93 -5.54 10.29 10.19
N LYS A 94 -5.34 11.48 10.75
CA LYS A 94 -4.05 12.20 10.68
C LYS A 94 -3.22 12.00 11.95
N VAL A 95 -1.90 11.93 11.80
CA VAL A 95 -0.95 11.87 12.93
C VAL A 95 -1.18 13.03 13.90
N GLY A 96 -1.22 12.71 15.20
CA GLY A 96 -1.59 13.60 16.30
C GLY A 96 -3.10 13.66 16.56
N GLY A 97 -3.93 13.02 15.73
CA GLY A 97 -5.37 13.01 15.89
C GLY A 97 -5.84 12.05 16.99
N LYS A 98 -7.01 12.32 17.54
CA LYS A 98 -7.74 11.46 18.48
C LYS A 98 -9.15 11.22 17.98
N ARG A 99 -9.59 9.98 18.05
CA ARG A 99 -10.84 9.50 17.46
C ARG A 99 -11.49 8.46 18.35
N THR A 100 -12.81 8.53 18.46
CA THR A 100 -13.63 7.46 19.03
C THR A 100 -14.31 6.67 17.92
N LEU A 101 -14.12 5.35 17.92
CA LEU A 101 -14.85 4.41 17.09
C LEU A 101 -15.92 3.71 17.93
N THR A 102 -17.16 3.67 17.44
CA THR A 102 -18.20 2.77 17.97
C THR A 102 -18.44 1.68 16.94
N ILE A 103 -17.96 0.48 17.25
CA ILE A 103 -17.87 -0.63 16.32
C ILE A 103 -19.00 -1.63 16.63
N PRO A 104 -19.94 -1.83 15.70
CA PRO A 104 -20.97 -2.86 15.85
C PRO A 104 -20.35 -4.26 15.79
N PRO A 105 -20.99 -5.28 16.40
CA PRO A 105 -20.37 -6.60 16.56
C PRO A 105 -19.95 -7.26 15.23
N GLU A 106 -20.66 -7.00 14.14
CA GLU A 106 -20.37 -7.52 12.80
C GLU A 106 -19.02 -7.01 12.25
N LEU A 107 -18.55 -5.86 12.73
CA LEU A 107 -17.24 -5.29 12.40
C LEU A 107 -16.20 -5.49 13.52
N GLY A 108 -16.58 -6.22 14.57
CA GLY A 108 -15.76 -6.55 15.73
C GLY A 108 -15.55 -8.07 15.87
N TYR A 109 -15.97 -8.63 17.00
CA TYR A 109 -15.78 -10.06 17.34
C TYR A 109 -17.05 -10.92 17.15
N GLY A 110 -18.09 -10.37 16.52
CA GLY A 110 -19.31 -11.10 16.16
C GLY A 110 -20.02 -11.77 17.33
N ALA A 111 -20.78 -12.83 17.02
CA ALA A 111 -21.57 -13.57 18.00
C ALA A 111 -20.72 -14.38 19.00
N THR A 112 -19.47 -14.67 18.65
CA THR A 112 -18.57 -15.47 19.50
C THR A 112 -17.95 -14.65 20.62
N GLY A 113 -17.71 -13.35 20.40
CA GLY A 113 -16.93 -12.55 21.34
C GLY A 113 -15.45 -12.96 21.34
N ALA A 114 -14.69 -12.56 22.36
CA ALA A 114 -13.26 -12.85 22.42
C ALA A 114 -12.69 -12.87 23.85
N GLY A 115 -11.73 -13.77 24.09
CA GLY A 115 -10.84 -13.76 25.26
C GLY A 115 -11.51 -13.89 26.62
N GLY A 116 -12.80 -14.25 26.69
CA GLY A 116 -13.58 -14.30 27.93
C GLY A 116 -13.94 -12.91 28.52
N VAL A 117 -13.47 -11.83 27.91
CA VAL A 117 -13.67 -10.44 28.38
C VAL A 117 -14.57 -9.63 27.43
N ILE A 118 -14.71 -10.07 26.18
CA ILE A 118 -15.63 -9.47 25.20
C ILE A 118 -16.78 -10.45 24.98
N PRO A 119 -18.02 -10.11 25.42
CA PRO A 119 -19.20 -10.92 25.15
C PRO A 119 -19.52 -11.03 23.66
N GLY A 120 -20.23 -12.08 23.29
CA GLY A 120 -20.83 -12.20 21.97
C GLY A 120 -21.80 -11.05 21.66
N ASN A 121 -21.82 -10.60 20.41
CA ASN A 121 -22.63 -9.48 19.91
C ASN A 121 -22.38 -8.14 20.63
N ALA A 122 -21.24 -7.98 21.30
CA ALA A 122 -20.89 -6.74 21.97
C ALA A 122 -20.59 -5.62 20.95
N THR A 123 -21.16 -4.43 21.19
CA THR A 123 -20.68 -3.19 20.56
C THR A 123 -19.44 -2.71 21.30
N LEU A 124 -18.38 -2.42 20.56
CA LEU A 124 -17.11 -1.97 21.12
C LEU A 124 -16.96 -0.47 20.96
N ILE A 125 -16.37 0.20 21.95
CA ILE A 125 -15.99 1.61 21.87
C ILE A 125 -14.48 1.67 21.99
N PHE A 126 -13.81 2.29 21.02
CA PHE A 126 -12.37 2.51 21.07
C PHE A 126 -12.07 3.99 21.02
N ASP A 127 -11.34 4.47 22.02
CA ASP A 127 -10.69 5.79 21.96
C ASP A 127 -9.27 5.56 21.47
N ILE A 128 -8.89 6.19 20.36
CA ILE A 128 -7.65 5.95 19.63
C ILE A 128 -6.93 7.27 19.38
N GLU A 129 -5.61 7.27 19.57
CA GLU A 129 -4.70 8.35 19.22
C GLU A 129 -3.69 7.83 18.18
N LEU A 130 -3.56 8.53 17.06
CA LEU A 130 -2.60 8.18 16.01
C LEU A 130 -1.26 8.85 16.30
N ILE A 131 -0.29 8.06 16.72
CA ILE A 131 1.02 8.53 17.21
C ILE A 131 1.98 8.77 16.05
N ALA A 132 2.06 7.82 15.13
CA ALA A 132 2.98 7.90 14.00
C ALA A 132 2.51 7.04 12.82
N ILE A 133 3.05 7.36 11.64
CA ILE A 133 2.92 6.56 10.43
C ILE A 133 4.32 6.30 9.90
N LYS A 134 4.62 5.03 9.60
CA LYS A 134 5.75 4.65 8.77
C LYS A 134 5.24 4.37 7.36
N VAL A 135 5.55 5.28 6.44
CA VAL A 135 5.23 5.13 5.02
C VAL A 135 6.16 4.06 4.42
N PRO A 136 5.65 3.10 3.65
CA PRO A 136 6.51 2.17 2.93
C PRO A 136 7.38 2.95 1.95
N VAL A 137 8.69 2.76 2.01
CA VAL A 137 9.58 3.23 0.96
C VAL A 137 9.24 2.45 -0.30
N MET A 138 9.01 3.17 -1.40
CA MET A 138 8.67 2.58 -2.70
C MET A 138 9.72 2.97 -3.73
N LEU A 139 9.96 2.07 -4.68
CA LEU A 139 10.87 2.34 -5.80
C LEU A 139 10.31 3.49 -6.65
N GLY A 140 11.10 4.55 -6.81
CA GLY A 140 10.73 5.69 -7.64
C GLY A 140 10.76 5.35 -9.12
N ALA A 141 9.61 5.40 -9.79
CA ALA A 141 9.52 5.29 -11.25
C ALA A 141 9.99 6.61 -11.90
N ALA A 142 11.08 6.59 -12.65
CA ALA A 142 11.67 7.76 -13.28
C ALA A 142 11.49 7.79 -14.81
N SER A 143 11.22 8.97 -15.34
CA SER A 143 11.33 9.32 -16.76
C SER A 143 12.78 9.72 -17.13
N VAL A 144 13.01 10.06 -18.41
CA VAL A 144 14.30 10.58 -18.87
C VAL A 144 14.62 11.92 -18.21
N GLU A 145 13.62 12.78 -18.07
CA GLU A 145 13.71 14.10 -17.44
C GLU A 145 14.01 13.95 -15.94
N ASP A 146 13.36 13.00 -15.27
CA ASP A 146 13.60 12.73 -13.86
C ASP A 146 15.02 12.22 -13.60
N LEU A 147 15.57 11.39 -14.50
CA LEU A 147 16.96 10.94 -14.40
C LEU A 147 17.93 12.11 -14.53
N LYS A 148 17.74 13.01 -15.50
CA LYS A 148 18.59 14.21 -15.64
C LYS A 148 18.51 15.08 -14.38
N ALA A 149 17.30 15.31 -13.87
CA ALA A 149 17.12 16.06 -12.65
C ALA A 149 17.75 15.35 -11.43
N ALA A 150 17.76 14.01 -11.39
CA ALA A 150 18.44 13.25 -10.35
C ALA A 150 19.96 13.42 -10.43
N GLN A 151 20.54 13.42 -11.64
CA GLN A 151 21.95 13.73 -11.83
C GLN A 151 22.30 15.13 -11.32
N ASP A 152 21.47 16.13 -11.59
CA ASP A 152 21.65 17.50 -11.11
C ASP A 152 21.59 17.60 -9.57
N ARG A 153 20.85 16.69 -8.92
CA ARG A 153 20.79 16.56 -7.46
C ARG A 153 21.94 15.73 -6.86
N GLY A 154 22.87 15.26 -7.68
CA GLY A 154 24.00 14.43 -7.24
C GLY A 154 23.63 12.96 -6.98
N ALA A 155 22.56 12.46 -7.61
CA ALA A 155 22.23 11.04 -7.52
C ALA A 155 23.33 10.18 -8.14
N ILE A 156 23.64 9.07 -7.47
CA ILE A 156 24.52 8.04 -8.00
C ILE A 156 23.73 7.23 -9.04
N VAL A 157 24.07 7.44 -10.30
CA VAL A 157 23.47 6.70 -11.42
C VAL A 157 24.21 5.40 -11.64
N ILE A 158 23.51 4.27 -11.65
CA ILE A 158 24.10 2.93 -11.81
C ILE A 158 23.44 2.22 -12.99
N ASP A 159 24.26 1.89 -13.99
CA ASP A 159 23.92 1.00 -15.09
C ASP A 159 24.12 -0.44 -14.66
N ILE A 160 23.01 -1.17 -14.51
CA ILE A 160 23.06 -2.57 -14.03
C ILE A 160 23.14 -3.62 -15.15
N ARG A 161 23.31 -3.17 -16.40
CA ARG A 161 23.39 -4.06 -17.56
C ARG A 161 24.71 -4.84 -17.57
N ARG A 162 24.83 -5.73 -18.54
CA ARG A 162 26.05 -6.51 -18.76
C ARG A 162 26.99 -5.77 -19.70
N GLU A 163 28.27 -6.11 -19.63
CA GLU A 163 29.33 -5.43 -20.37
C GLU A 163 29.11 -5.44 -21.88
N GLU A 164 28.58 -6.53 -22.45
CA GLU A 164 28.25 -6.61 -23.87
C GLU A 164 27.18 -5.58 -24.28
N GLU A 165 26.24 -5.25 -23.39
CA GLU A 165 25.19 -4.26 -23.65
C GLU A 165 25.76 -2.83 -23.60
N TRP A 166 26.75 -2.58 -22.74
CA TRP A 166 27.48 -1.31 -22.68
C TRP A 166 28.32 -1.09 -23.95
N LYS A 167 28.98 -2.14 -24.44
CA LYS A 167 29.72 -2.09 -25.72
C LYS A 167 28.80 -1.84 -26.91
N GLU A 168 27.58 -2.39 -26.90
CA GLU A 168 26.59 -2.23 -27.98
C GLU A 168 26.05 -0.79 -28.07
N THR A 169 25.73 -0.17 -26.94
CA THR A 169 24.90 1.05 -26.91
C THR A 169 25.56 2.24 -26.21
N GLY A 170 26.73 2.05 -25.61
CA GLY A 170 27.32 3.00 -24.68
C GLY A 170 26.59 3.03 -23.34
N VAL A 171 26.89 4.06 -22.54
CA VAL A 171 26.32 4.29 -21.21
C VAL A 171 25.83 5.74 -21.09
N ILE A 172 24.94 6.01 -20.13
CA ILE A 172 24.57 7.38 -19.79
C ILE A 172 25.79 8.04 -19.15
N SER A 173 26.10 9.28 -19.57
CA SER A 173 27.27 10.00 -19.07
C SER A 173 27.21 10.17 -17.54
N GLY A 174 28.31 9.89 -16.85
CA GLY A 174 28.39 9.92 -15.38
C GLY A 174 27.83 8.68 -14.67
N ALA A 175 27.32 7.67 -15.38
CA ALA A 175 26.84 6.45 -14.75
C ALA A 175 28.00 5.51 -14.34
N HIS A 176 27.86 4.90 -13.16
CA HIS A 176 28.68 3.77 -12.73
C HIS A 176 28.18 2.49 -13.39
N THR A 177 29.08 1.64 -13.87
CA THR A 177 28.75 0.38 -14.56
C THR A 177 28.96 -0.80 -13.62
N ILE A 178 27.87 -1.44 -13.17
CA ILE A 178 27.91 -2.57 -12.24
C ILE A 178 26.93 -3.64 -12.71
N THR A 179 27.41 -4.70 -13.34
CA THR A 179 26.53 -5.80 -13.77
C THR A 179 25.84 -6.44 -12.57
N ALA A 180 24.50 -6.37 -12.54
CA ALA A 180 23.73 -6.95 -11.44
C ALA A 180 23.35 -8.40 -11.65
N PHE A 181 23.16 -8.84 -12.89
CA PHE A 181 22.66 -10.18 -13.18
C PHE A 181 23.52 -10.91 -14.21
N THR A 182 23.75 -12.20 -13.95
CA THR A 182 24.35 -13.13 -14.90
C THR A 182 23.38 -13.41 -16.07
N PRO A 183 23.84 -14.00 -17.18
CA PRO A 183 22.96 -14.41 -18.28
C PRO A 183 21.85 -15.39 -17.86
N THR A 184 22.04 -16.15 -16.77
CA THR A 184 21.02 -17.05 -16.20
C THR A 184 20.02 -16.34 -15.28
N GLY A 185 20.18 -15.02 -15.08
CA GLY A 185 19.30 -14.21 -14.24
C GLY A 185 19.62 -14.26 -12.75
N GLN A 186 20.72 -14.91 -12.35
CA GLN A 186 21.18 -14.88 -10.96
C GLN A 186 21.89 -13.57 -10.65
N LEU A 187 21.91 -13.15 -9.38
CA LEU A 187 22.71 -11.99 -8.97
C LEU A 187 24.19 -12.26 -9.28
N HIS A 188 24.85 -11.29 -9.91
CA HIS A 188 26.26 -11.38 -10.23
C HIS A 188 27.10 -11.40 -8.95
N PRO A 189 28.12 -12.28 -8.81
CA PRO A 189 28.88 -12.44 -7.58
C PRO A 189 29.52 -11.12 -7.10
N ASP A 190 30.11 -10.35 -8.01
CA ASP A 190 30.74 -9.07 -7.67
C ASP A 190 29.76 -7.92 -7.40
N PHE A 191 28.45 -8.11 -7.63
CA PHE A 191 27.50 -7.01 -7.57
C PHE A 191 27.48 -6.37 -6.18
N GLN A 192 27.38 -7.19 -5.14
CA GLN A 192 27.28 -6.69 -3.76
C GLN A 192 28.51 -5.87 -3.39
N ASP A 193 29.71 -6.42 -3.59
CA ASP A 193 30.96 -5.74 -3.24
C ASP A 193 31.10 -4.40 -3.99
N LYS A 194 30.85 -4.38 -5.30
CA LYS A 194 30.93 -3.16 -6.11
C LYS A 194 29.87 -2.14 -5.73
N PHE A 195 28.64 -2.59 -5.48
CA PHE A 195 27.52 -1.73 -5.12
C PHE A 195 27.73 -1.08 -3.75
N PHE A 196 28.12 -1.85 -2.73
CA PHE A 196 28.32 -1.33 -1.37
C PHE A 196 29.63 -0.57 -1.20
N HIS A 197 30.61 -0.73 -2.08
CA HIS A 197 31.73 0.19 -2.15
C HIS A 197 31.30 1.60 -2.60
N LEU A 198 30.26 1.68 -3.42
CA LEU A 198 29.72 2.93 -3.94
C LEU A 198 28.64 3.54 -3.02
N ILE A 199 27.75 2.71 -2.50
CA ILE A 199 26.62 3.11 -1.65
C ILE A 199 26.93 2.74 -0.20
N THR A 200 27.37 3.72 0.57
CA THR A 200 27.76 3.55 1.99
C THR A 200 26.75 4.11 2.97
N ASP A 201 25.82 4.96 2.50
CA ASP A 201 24.76 5.58 3.29
C ASP A 201 23.37 5.13 2.76
N PRO A 202 22.48 4.57 3.60
CA PRO A 202 21.12 4.22 3.21
C PRO A 202 20.29 5.36 2.61
N ASP A 203 20.60 6.61 2.93
CA ASP A 203 19.92 7.81 2.43
C ASP A 203 20.54 8.36 1.13
N THR A 204 21.50 7.65 0.54
CA THR A 204 22.08 8.01 -0.77
C THR A 204 21.00 8.01 -1.86
N LEU A 205 20.94 9.08 -2.67
CA LEU A 205 20.09 9.12 -3.86
C LEU A 205 20.62 8.15 -4.92
N VAL A 206 19.94 7.02 -5.12
CA VAL A 206 20.33 6.00 -6.10
C VAL A 206 19.37 6.02 -7.29
N MET A 207 19.93 6.09 -8.50
CA MET A 207 19.20 6.01 -9.76
C MET A 207 19.70 4.82 -10.58
N LEU A 208 18.87 3.79 -10.71
CA LEU A 208 19.22 2.59 -11.46
C LEU A 208 18.72 2.69 -12.90
N TYR A 209 19.45 2.12 -13.86
CA TYR A 209 18.83 1.80 -15.15
C TYR A 209 19.36 0.49 -15.73
N CYS A 210 18.51 -0.16 -16.54
CA CYS A 210 18.88 -1.32 -17.34
C CYS A 210 18.43 -1.15 -18.79
N ARG A 211 18.29 -2.25 -19.56
CA ARG A 211 17.85 -2.18 -20.96
C ARG A 211 16.43 -1.60 -21.11
N THR A 212 15.47 -2.12 -20.34
CA THR A 212 14.03 -1.81 -20.46
C THR A 212 13.30 -1.68 -19.11
N GLY A 213 14.00 -1.33 -18.03
CA GLY A 213 13.40 -1.14 -16.68
C GLY A 213 13.21 -2.41 -15.83
N ASN A 214 12.87 -3.56 -16.42
CA ASN A 214 12.46 -4.75 -15.67
C ASN A 214 13.50 -5.26 -14.63
N ARG A 215 14.79 -5.27 -14.97
CA ARG A 215 15.85 -5.73 -14.03
C ARG A 215 16.02 -4.78 -12.86
N THR A 216 15.87 -3.48 -13.11
CA THR A 216 16.00 -2.44 -12.09
C THR A 216 14.80 -2.35 -11.18
N GLU A 217 13.60 -2.68 -11.66
CA GLU A 217 12.40 -2.80 -10.84
C GLU A 217 12.59 -3.89 -9.78
N MET A 218 12.91 -5.11 -10.23
CA MET A 218 13.19 -6.24 -9.34
C MET A 218 14.31 -5.95 -8.34
N LEU A 219 15.44 -5.41 -8.80
CA LEU A 219 16.57 -5.13 -7.93
C LEU A 219 16.27 -3.98 -6.97
N GLY A 220 15.62 -2.92 -7.43
CA GLY A 220 15.29 -1.75 -6.64
C GLY A 220 14.41 -2.09 -5.45
N ASP A 221 13.38 -2.92 -5.66
CA ASP A 221 12.52 -3.40 -4.58
C ASP A 221 13.31 -4.19 -3.53
N VAL A 222 14.23 -5.06 -3.96
CA VAL A 222 15.10 -5.82 -3.05
C VAL A 222 16.02 -4.90 -2.24
N LEU A 223 16.61 -3.88 -2.88
CA LEU A 223 17.46 -2.89 -2.21
C LEU A 223 16.68 -2.09 -1.16
N ILE A 224 15.41 -1.77 -1.41
CA ILE A 224 14.57 -1.10 -0.42
C ILE A 224 14.20 -2.05 0.72
N GLN A 225 13.70 -3.24 0.39
CA GLN A 225 13.08 -4.14 1.37
C GLN A 225 14.10 -4.91 2.23
N GLN A 226 15.21 -5.34 1.64
CA GLN A 226 16.20 -6.19 2.30
C GLN A 226 17.43 -5.43 2.76
N VAL A 227 17.85 -4.42 1.98
CA VAL A 227 19.04 -3.60 2.31
C VAL A 227 18.66 -2.35 3.12
N GLY A 228 17.45 -1.82 2.92
CA GLY A 228 16.96 -0.67 3.68
C GLY A 228 17.32 0.69 3.07
N LEU A 229 17.64 0.75 1.78
CA LEU A 229 17.83 2.02 1.09
C LEU A 229 16.51 2.80 1.03
N THR A 230 16.58 4.11 1.26
CA THR A 230 15.38 4.97 1.40
C THR A 230 15.10 5.82 0.16
N HIS A 231 16.10 6.02 -0.71
CA HIS A 231 16.02 6.87 -1.88
C HIS A 231 16.46 6.16 -3.17
N VAL A 232 15.75 5.09 -3.53
CA VAL A 232 16.01 4.34 -4.77
C VAL A 232 14.97 4.70 -5.82
N SER A 233 15.45 4.98 -7.03
CA SER A 233 14.62 5.20 -8.22
C SER A 233 15.21 4.47 -9.42
N HIS A 234 14.40 4.24 -10.45
CA HIS A 234 14.89 3.63 -11.68
C HIS A 234 14.29 4.24 -12.94
N LEU A 235 15.10 4.28 -14.01
CA LEU A 235 14.62 4.65 -15.33
C LEU A 235 13.71 3.55 -15.89
N THR A 236 12.41 3.79 -15.85
CA THR A 236 11.35 2.84 -16.21
C THR A 236 11.50 2.31 -17.63
N SER A 237 11.87 3.17 -18.57
CA SER A 237 12.03 2.80 -19.99
C SER A 237 13.42 2.28 -20.33
N GLY A 238 14.34 2.27 -19.35
CA GLY A 238 15.74 1.89 -19.51
C GLY A 238 16.49 2.71 -20.58
N ILE A 239 17.67 2.21 -20.95
CA ILE A 239 18.50 2.82 -21.99
C ILE A 239 17.80 2.88 -23.35
N VAL A 240 16.86 1.96 -23.62
CA VAL A 240 16.08 1.95 -24.87
C VAL A 240 15.19 3.18 -24.93
N GLY A 241 14.49 3.52 -23.85
CA GLY A 241 13.70 4.75 -23.78
C GLY A 241 14.54 6.01 -23.78
N TRP A 242 15.68 5.99 -23.09
CA TRP A 242 16.67 7.07 -23.14
C TRP A 242 17.05 7.41 -24.58
N MET A 243 17.50 6.44 -25.37
CA MET A 243 17.88 6.67 -26.76
C MET A 243 16.69 7.09 -27.64
N LYS A 244 15.50 6.50 -27.42
CA LYS A 244 14.28 6.89 -28.16
C LYS A 244 13.86 8.34 -27.90
N SER A 245 14.19 8.91 -26.74
CA SER A 245 13.95 10.33 -26.45
C SER A 245 14.87 11.29 -27.21
N GLY A 246 15.90 10.77 -27.91
CA GLY A 246 16.95 11.57 -28.54
C GLY A 246 18.11 11.92 -27.61
N ALA A 247 18.09 11.45 -26.35
CA ALA A 247 19.21 11.62 -25.43
C ALA A 247 20.41 10.74 -25.84
N THR A 248 21.62 11.28 -25.70
CA THR A 248 22.85 10.64 -26.16
C THR A 248 23.47 9.73 -25.10
N THR A 249 24.26 8.77 -25.55
CA THR A 249 25.14 7.94 -24.70
C THR A 249 26.60 8.28 -24.99
N VAL A 250 27.48 7.91 -24.07
CA VAL A 250 28.93 7.95 -24.28
C VAL A 250 29.43 6.52 -24.53
N PRO A 251 30.45 6.33 -25.40
CA PRO A 251 31.05 5.01 -25.60
C PRO A 251 31.53 4.43 -24.27
N TYR A 252 31.29 3.14 -24.07
CA TYR A 252 31.82 2.42 -22.91
C TYR A 252 33.33 2.25 -23.06
N SER A 253 34.10 2.73 -22.09
CA SER A 253 35.51 2.41 -21.92
C SER A 253 35.64 1.54 -20.68
N ALA A 254 36.17 0.33 -20.83
CA ALA A 254 36.57 -0.45 -19.68
C ALA A 254 37.73 0.29 -18.97
N ASN A 255 37.60 0.50 -17.67
CA ASN A 255 38.70 0.93 -16.80
C ASN A 255 39.42 -0.29 -16.24
#